data_AF-A0A2I0SKQ6-F1
#
_entry.id   AF-A0A2I0SKQ6-F1
#
_cell.length_a   1.000
_cell.length_b   1.000
_cell.length_c   1.000
_cell.angle_alpha   90.00
_cell.angle_beta   90.00
_cell.angle_gamma   90.00
#
_symmetry.space_group_name_H-M   'P 1'
#
loop_
_entity.id
_entity.type
_entity.pdbx_description
1 polymer ?
#
loop_
_entity_poly.entity_id
_entity_poly.type
_entity_poly.pdbx_seq_one_letter_code
_entity_poly.pdbx_strand_id
1 'polypeptide(L)'
;MTASTNDHETGVVLHALEFRRDRGEWIVGAQGGEQIVALPELGMAAVRLLAAGNTIEETRRGLRADTGRDVDVRAFVERLAQAGLVVSIGDRRFATRTPAVSFPRLRPHHVRWVMSPVLQGFVLLVPVVALLVALSRPRAFPAWGELLWSEYGTFTVLVQSTVAVCLIALHEMAHLMTARAAGVPGRIRLGTRLQFLVAQTEVSGIWLRSRRERLTVYLSGIAVDGMVWGGCLLARCLGADWALLPVIMMTLLTALAGQCLLFMRTDLYFVAQDLTGCRNLYGDTGRRLRHVVARLCGHPAEDPLRSLPAAERHWLNVYALGVVVGTATCVFLGLRALTEVTWPLFHRSLGLLSGSADRWARLDALTTVLVLAALQTLWARLWWRRHAGRVRRVGRAVRERLRRG
;
A
#
# COMPACT_ATOMS: atom_id res chain seq x y z
N MET A 1 -17.75 20.20 -34.22
CA MET A 1 -16.40 20.61 -33.79
C MET A 1 -15.50 20.52 -35.00
N THR A 2 -15.05 21.66 -35.48
CA THR A 2 -14.24 21.81 -36.71
C THR A 2 -12.86 21.20 -36.49
N ALA A 3 -12.50 20.22 -37.33
CA ALA A 3 -11.13 19.77 -37.47
C ALA A 3 -10.25 20.99 -37.75
N SER A 4 -9.23 21.22 -36.92
CA SER A 4 -8.23 22.24 -37.20
C SER A 4 -7.46 21.81 -38.45
N THR A 5 -7.28 22.72 -39.39
CA THR A 5 -6.61 22.50 -40.68
C THR A 5 -5.18 21.97 -40.57
N ASN A 6 -4.57 21.94 -39.38
CA ASN A 6 -3.24 21.39 -39.11
C ASN A 6 -3.20 19.90 -38.74
N ASP A 7 -4.33 19.24 -38.51
CA ASP A 7 -4.36 17.83 -38.06
C ASP A 7 -3.88 16.83 -39.13
N HIS A 8 -3.96 17.23 -40.41
CA HIS A 8 -3.61 16.39 -41.55
C HIS A 8 -2.12 16.00 -41.61
N GLU A 9 -1.23 16.87 -41.13
CA GLU A 9 0.23 16.67 -41.12
C GLU A 9 0.80 16.51 -39.71
N THR A 10 -0.04 16.60 -38.66
CA THR A 10 0.45 16.49 -37.28
C THR A 10 0.86 15.05 -36.99
N GLY A 11 2.15 14.76 -37.12
CA GLY A 11 2.77 13.51 -36.68
C GLY A 11 2.86 13.40 -35.16
N VAL A 12 2.86 12.18 -34.65
CA VAL A 12 2.99 11.88 -33.21
C VAL A 12 4.13 10.90 -33.02
N VAL A 13 5.08 11.23 -32.14
CA VAL A 13 6.16 10.33 -31.77
C VAL A 13 5.90 9.83 -30.36
N LEU A 14 5.69 8.52 -30.22
CA LEU A 14 5.49 7.87 -28.92
C LEU A 14 6.83 7.48 -28.29
N HIS A 15 6.87 7.37 -26.96
CA HIS A 15 7.99 6.70 -26.29
C HIS A 15 8.07 5.22 -26.68
N ALA A 16 9.17 4.54 -26.33
CA ALA A 16 9.21 3.09 -26.38
C ALA A 16 8.20 2.52 -25.36
N LEU A 17 7.02 2.15 -25.84
CA LEU A 17 5.91 1.67 -25.02
C LEU A 17 5.98 0.14 -24.87
N GLU A 18 5.73 -0.32 -23.65
CA GLU A 18 5.43 -1.71 -23.33
C GLU A 18 3.91 -1.88 -23.18
N PHE A 19 3.39 -3.03 -23.61
CA PHE A 19 1.96 -3.33 -23.57
C PHE A 19 1.72 -4.71 -22.98
N ARG A 20 0.69 -4.83 -22.14
CA ARG A 20 0.20 -6.11 -21.63
C ARG A 20 -1.32 -6.16 -21.75
N ARG A 21 -1.85 -7.23 -22.32
CA ARG A 21 -3.29 -7.48 -22.29
C ARG A 21 -3.70 -7.87 -20.88
N ASP A 22 -4.74 -7.23 -20.37
CA ASP A 22 -5.32 -7.50 -19.06
C ASP A 22 -6.84 -7.60 -19.18
N ARG A 23 -7.31 -8.83 -19.38
CA ARG A 23 -8.71 -9.16 -19.64
C ARG A 23 -9.22 -8.44 -20.91
N GLY A 24 -10.20 -7.55 -20.77
CA GLY A 24 -10.82 -6.79 -21.86
C GLY A 24 -10.12 -5.48 -22.22
N GLU A 25 -8.97 -5.18 -21.59
CA GLU A 25 -8.26 -3.91 -21.75
C GLU A 25 -6.75 -4.14 -21.90
N TRP A 26 -6.04 -3.09 -22.27
CA TRP A 26 -4.60 -3.06 -22.47
C TRP A 26 -3.95 -2.13 -21.46
N ILE A 27 -2.95 -2.64 -20.76
CA ILE A 27 -2.10 -1.86 -19.86
C ILE A 27 -0.91 -1.38 -20.67
N VAL A 28 -0.74 -0.07 -20.73
CA VAL A 28 0.26 0.60 -21.57
C VAL A 28 1.11 1.55 -20.72
N GLY A 29 2.42 1.50 -20.91
CA GLY A 29 3.34 2.40 -20.23
C GLY A 29 4.65 2.53 -21.00
N ALA A 30 5.35 3.64 -20.81
CA ALA A 30 6.70 3.80 -21.34
C ALA A 30 7.70 2.97 -20.53
N GLN A 31 8.73 2.44 -21.17
CA GLN A 31 9.80 1.73 -20.49
C GLN A 31 10.48 2.65 -19.46
N GLY A 32 10.40 2.30 -18.17
CA GLY A 32 10.89 3.14 -17.08
C GLY A 32 10.01 4.37 -16.78
N GLY A 33 8.83 4.52 -17.39
CA GLY A 33 7.89 5.57 -17.06
C GLY A 33 7.25 5.38 -15.67
N GLU A 34 6.88 6.48 -15.02
CA GLU A 34 6.18 6.45 -13.72
C GLU A 34 4.67 6.20 -13.88
N GLN A 35 4.11 6.55 -15.04
CA GLN A 35 2.68 6.44 -15.32
C GLN A 35 2.37 5.29 -16.28
N ILE A 36 1.32 4.56 -15.93
CA ILE A 36 0.76 3.46 -16.71
C ILE A 36 -0.73 3.71 -16.86
N VAL A 37 -1.22 3.56 -18.08
CA VAL A 37 -2.62 3.79 -18.44
C VAL A 37 -3.27 2.48 -18.85
N ALA A 38 -4.56 2.36 -18.54
CA ALA A 38 -5.39 1.30 -19.07
C ALA A 38 -6.20 1.83 -20.24
N LEU A 39 -6.16 1.12 -21.37
CA LEU A 39 -6.83 1.49 -22.60
C LEU A 39 -7.81 0.39 -23.02
N PRO A 40 -9.01 0.73 -23.49
CA PRO A 40 -9.86 -0.22 -24.19
C PRO A 40 -9.23 -0.62 -25.52
N GLU A 41 -9.72 -1.69 -26.15
CA GLU A 41 -9.22 -2.21 -27.44
C GLU A 41 -9.11 -1.10 -28.50
N LEU A 42 -10.11 -0.22 -28.58
CA LEU A 42 -10.13 0.92 -29.50
C LEU A 42 -8.97 1.91 -29.26
N GLY A 43 -8.64 2.15 -27.98
CA GLY A 43 -7.51 3.01 -27.62
C GLY A 43 -6.16 2.36 -27.97
N MET A 44 -6.05 1.04 -27.81
CA MET A 44 -4.85 0.31 -28.20
C MET A 44 -4.67 0.27 -29.73
N ALA A 45 -5.76 0.14 -30.48
CA ALA A 45 -5.74 0.24 -31.93
C ALA A 45 -5.21 1.61 -32.40
N ALA A 46 -5.68 2.70 -31.77
CA ALA A 46 -5.16 4.04 -32.02
C ALA A 46 -3.64 4.14 -31.74
N VAL A 47 -3.18 3.59 -30.61
CA VAL A 47 -1.75 3.58 -30.25
C VAL A 47 -0.91 2.82 -31.29
N ARG A 48 -1.39 1.68 -31.81
CA ARG A 48 -0.68 0.91 -32.85
C ARG A 48 -0.56 1.68 -34.16
N LEU A 49 -1.63 2.33 -34.59
CA LEU A 49 -1.62 3.15 -35.81
C LEU A 49 -0.65 4.33 -35.68
N LEU A 50 -0.66 5.03 -34.55
CA LEU A 50 0.29 6.12 -34.26
C LEU A 50 1.73 5.63 -34.18
N ALA A 51 1.97 4.46 -33.55
CA ALA A 51 3.29 3.85 -33.46
C ALA A 51 3.84 3.41 -34.83
N ALA A 52 2.96 3.11 -35.79
CA ALA A 52 3.33 2.81 -37.18
C ALA A 52 3.68 4.08 -38.00
N GLY A 53 3.60 5.27 -37.40
CA GLY A 53 3.95 6.54 -38.03
C GLY A 53 2.78 7.29 -38.68
N ASN A 54 1.55 6.80 -38.52
CA ASN A 54 0.37 7.50 -39.06
C ASN A 54 0.14 8.84 -38.34
N THR A 55 -0.34 9.84 -39.07
CA THR A 55 -0.77 11.13 -38.50
C THR A 55 -2.03 10.96 -37.65
N ILE A 56 -2.38 12.01 -36.89
CA ILE A 56 -3.63 12.06 -36.10
C ILE A 56 -4.84 11.78 -37.00
N GLU A 57 -4.88 12.40 -38.18
CA GLU A 57 -6.02 12.29 -39.09
C GLU A 57 -6.06 10.96 -39.84
N GLU A 58 -4.91 10.41 -40.24
CA GLU A 58 -4.82 9.05 -40.80
C GLU A 58 -5.30 8.00 -39.81
N THR A 59 -4.86 8.13 -38.55
CA THR A 59 -5.31 7.27 -37.45
C THR A 59 -6.82 7.37 -37.25
N ARG A 60 -7.38 8.59 -37.23
CA ARG A 60 -8.83 8.80 -37.09
C ARG A 60 -9.61 8.15 -38.23
N ARG A 61 -9.13 8.32 -39.46
CA ARG A 61 -9.75 7.75 -40.67
C ARG A 61 -9.71 6.22 -40.67
N GLY A 62 -8.56 5.64 -40.33
CA GLY A 62 -8.40 4.18 -40.21
C GLY A 62 -9.33 3.59 -39.16
N LEU A 63 -9.37 4.18 -37.95
CA LEU A 63 -10.26 3.72 -36.88
C LEU A 63 -11.74 3.84 -37.26
N ARG A 64 -12.12 4.91 -37.96
CA ARG A 64 -13.49 5.10 -38.44
C ARG A 64 -13.87 4.06 -39.50
N ALA A 65 -12.96 3.72 -40.40
CA ALA A 65 -13.19 2.67 -41.40
C ALA A 65 -13.37 1.30 -40.74
N ASP A 66 -12.53 0.96 -39.76
CA ASP A 66 -12.55 -0.36 -39.11
C ASP A 66 -13.71 -0.54 -38.12
N THR A 67 -14.07 0.52 -37.39
CA THR A 67 -15.01 0.42 -36.25
C THR A 67 -16.34 1.15 -36.48
N GLY A 68 -16.45 1.93 -37.56
CA GLY A 68 -17.62 2.79 -37.86
C GLY A 68 -17.78 3.99 -36.92
N ARG A 69 -16.91 4.13 -35.91
CA ARG A 69 -16.99 5.19 -34.90
C ARG A 69 -16.02 6.32 -35.21
N ASP A 70 -16.50 7.56 -35.13
CA ASP A 70 -15.62 8.73 -35.16
C ASP A 70 -15.07 8.99 -33.75
N VAL A 71 -13.75 8.98 -33.62
CA VAL A 71 -13.04 9.06 -32.34
C VAL A 71 -12.17 10.31 -32.34
N ASP A 72 -12.20 11.07 -31.26
CA ASP A 72 -11.31 12.22 -31.08
C ASP A 72 -9.88 11.76 -30.73
N VAL A 73 -9.11 11.45 -31.78
CA VAL A 73 -7.71 11.02 -31.67
C VAL A 73 -6.83 12.13 -31.11
N ARG A 74 -7.10 13.40 -31.44
CA ARG A 74 -6.33 14.54 -30.93
C ARG A 74 -6.44 14.65 -29.40
N ALA A 75 -7.66 14.65 -28.86
CA ALA A 75 -7.86 14.70 -27.42
C ALA A 75 -7.32 13.44 -26.72
N PHE A 76 -7.31 12.30 -27.40
CA PHE A 76 -6.68 11.09 -26.90
C PHE A 76 -5.15 11.22 -26.79
N VAL A 77 -4.48 11.71 -27.83
CA VAL A 77 -3.02 11.90 -27.84
C VAL A 77 -2.58 12.95 -26.81
N GLU A 78 -3.33 14.04 -26.65
CA GLU A 78 -3.05 15.03 -25.60
C GLU A 78 -3.11 14.39 -24.19
N ARG A 79 -4.06 13.48 -23.94
CA ARG A 79 -4.11 12.73 -22.68
C ARG A 79 -2.94 11.76 -22.53
N LEU A 80 -2.51 11.11 -23.60
CA LEU A 80 -1.29 10.28 -23.59
C LEU A 80 -0.04 11.12 -23.29
N ALA A 81 0.03 12.34 -23.82
CA ALA A 81 1.13 13.26 -23.57
C ALA A 81 1.14 13.75 -22.11
N GLN A 82 -0.04 14.05 -21.53
CA GLN A 82 -0.19 14.34 -20.10
C GLN A 82 0.22 13.15 -19.21
N ALA A 83 0.00 11.92 -19.69
CA ALA A 83 0.47 10.70 -19.03
C ALA A 83 1.98 10.44 -19.25
N GLY A 84 2.68 11.26 -20.04
CA GLY A 84 4.12 11.10 -20.30
C GLY A 84 4.46 9.96 -21.26
N LEU A 85 3.52 9.57 -22.13
CA LEU A 85 3.70 8.47 -23.09
C LEU A 85 4.07 8.95 -24.51
N VAL A 86 4.09 10.26 -24.72
CA VAL A 86 4.35 10.91 -26.01
C VAL A 86 5.63 11.74 -25.92
N VAL A 87 6.51 11.59 -26.91
CA VAL A 87 7.74 12.38 -27.08
C VAL A 87 7.40 13.74 -27.70
N SER A 88 6.62 13.73 -28.78
CA SER A 88 6.21 14.97 -29.46
C SER A 88 4.89 14.83 -30.22
N ILE A 89 4.21 15.97 -30.39
CA ILE A 89 3.03 16.15 -31.23
C ILE A 89 3.34 17.32 -32.18
N GLY A 90 3.58 17.03 -33.46
CA GLY A 90 4.19 18.01 -34.37
C GLY A 90 5.48 18.59 -33.77
N ASP A 91 5.56 19.91 -33.69
CA ASP A 91 6.71 20.63 -33.13
C ASP A 91 6.74 20.67 -31.60
N ARG A 92 5.63 20.35 -30.92
CA ARG A 92 5.57 20.35 -29.45
C ARG A 92 6.24 19.13 -28.89
N ARG A 93 7.41 19.30 -28.26
CA ARG A 93 8.11 18.25 -27.50
C ARG A 93 7.70 18.24 -26.04
N PHE A 94 7.55 17.04 -25.49
CA PHE A 94 7.22 16.83 -24.08
C PHE A 94 8.47 16.36 -23.33
N ALA A 95 8.68 16.91 -22.13
CA ALA A 95 9.84 16.57 -21.32
C ALA A 95 9.72 15.13 -20.80
N THR A 96 10.74 14.31 -21.06
CA THR A 96 10.86 12.97 -20.48
C THR A 96 11.35 13.10 -19.04
N ARG A 97 10.55 12.65 -18.08
CA ARG A 97 10.99 12.55 -16.68
C ARG A 97 11.64 11.19 -16.46
N THR A 98 12.93 11.20 -16.14
CA THR A 98 13.60 10.00 -15.63
C THR A 98 13.02 9.67 -14.26
N PRO A 99 12.50 8.45 -14.03
CA PRO A 99 11.94 8.08 -12.74
C PRO A 99 13.01 8.18 -11.65
N ALA A 100 12.62 8.73 -10.49
CA ALA A 100 13.52 8.71 -9.34
C ALA A 100 13.71 7.27 -8.86
N VAL A 101 14.96 6.87 -8.63
CA VAL A 101 15.34 5.48 -8.31
C VAL A 101 16.08 5.43 -6.98
N SER A 102 15.62 4.56 -6.07
CA SER A 102 16.36 4.25 -4.84
C SER A 102 17.42 3.18 -5.12
N PHE A 103 18.61 3.36 -4.52
CA PHE A 103 19.77 2.47 -4.67
C PHE A 103 20.11 2.16 -6.14
N PRO A 104 20.50 3.16 -6.96
CA PRO A 104 20.76 2.98 -8.39
C PRO A 104 21.89 1.97 -8.71
N ARG A 105 22.78 1.70 -7.75
CA ARG A 105 23.84 0.68 -7.87
C ARG A 105 23.30 -0.77 -7.75
N LEU A 106 22.09 -0.95 -7.22
CA LEU A 106 21.43 -2.26 -7.12
C LEU A 106 20.85 -2.66 -8.49
N ARG A 107 21.67 -3.30 -9.31
CA ARG A 107 21.32 -3.77 -10.65
C ARG A 107 20.53 -5.10 -10.59
N PRO A 108 19.70 -5.42 -11.60
CA PRO A 108 18.87 -6.64 -11.61
C PRO A 108 19.64 -7.94 -11.36
N HIS A 109 20.85 -8.08 -11.92
CA HIS A 109 21.67 -9.30 -11.76
C HIS A 109 22.14 -9.52 -10.31
N HIS A 110 22.28 -8.47 -9.49
CA HIS A 110 22.65 -8.62 -8.08
C HIS A 110 21.56 -9.30 -7.25
N VAL A 111 20.30 -9.23 -7.69
CA VAL A 111 19.12 -9.64 -6.91
C VAL A 111 18.24 -10.65 -7.62
N ARG A 112 18.65 -11.14 -8.79
CA ARG A 112 17.87 -12.09 -9.60
C ARG A 112 17.55 -13.38 -8.84
N TRP A 113 18.41 -13.79 -7.91
CA TRP A 113 18.23 -14.95 -7.05
C TRP A 113 16.99 -14.86 -6.14
N VAL A 114 16.49 -13.64 -5.84
CA VAL A 114 15.25 -13.46 -5.06
C VAL A 114 14.02 -13.99 -5.81
N MET A 115 14.08 -14.10 -7.14
CA MET A 115 13.02 -14.70 -7.96
C MET A 115 13.09 -16.24 -8.00
N SER A 116 14.07 -16.86 -7.32
CA SER A 116 14.20 -18.32 -7.29
C SER A 116 13.01 -18.96 -6.56
N PRO A 117 12.32 -19.95 -7.17
CA PRO A 117 11.24 -20.67 -6.51
C PRO A 117 11.70 -21.42 -5.26
N VAL A 118 12.96 -21.88 -5.23
CA VAL A 118 13.55 -22.59 -4.08
C VAL A 118 13.67 -21.65 -2.89
N LEU A 119 14.23 -20.45 -3.11
CA LEU A 119 14.31 -19.44 -2.06
C LEU A 119 12.92 -19.02 -1.58
N GLN A 120 12.00 -18.75 -2.50
CA GLN A 120 10.62 -18.38 -2.16
C GLN A 120 9.94 -19.47 -1.34
N GLY A 121 10.13 -20.74 -1.71
CA GLY A 121 9.66 -21.89 -0.93
C GLY A 121 10.26 -21.91 0.48
N PHE A 122 11.57 -21.70 0.61
CA PHE A 122 12.24 -21.65 1.92
C PHE A 122 11.71 -20.49 2.80
N VAL A 123 11.62 -19.28 2.25
CA VAL A 123 11.11 -18.09 2.96
C VAL A 123 9.70 -18.34 3.50
N LEU A 124 8.83 -18.98 2.70
CA LEU A 124 7.46 -19.32 3.10
C LEU A 124 7.39 -20.52 4.06
N LEU A 125 8.35 -21.45 4.00
CA LEU A 125 8.38 -22.64 4.84
C LEU A 125 8.75 -22.31 6.29
N VAL A 126 9.65 -21.35 6.53
CA VAL A 126 10.10 -20.95 7.88
C VAL A 126 8.94 -20.64 8.84
N PRO A 127 8.00 -19.72 8.54
CA PRO A 127 6.88 -19.44 9.43
C PRO A 127 5.93 -20.63 9.60
N VAL A 128 5.75 -21.47 8.57
CA VAL A 128 4.91 -22.67 8.66
C VAL A 128 5.51 -23.68 9.64
N VAL A 129 6.80 -23.98 9.49
CA VAL A 129 7.51 -24.90 10.41
C VAL A 129 7.52 -24.33 11.83
N ALA A 130 7.77 -23.03 12.00
CA ALA A 130 7.75 -22.40 13.31
C ALA A 130 6.38 -22.52 14.00
N LEU A 131 5.29 -22.31 13.26
CA LEU A 131 3.93 -22.51 13.75
C LEU A 131 3.66 -23.96 14.15
N LEU A 132 4.05 -24.93 13.31
CA LEU A 132 3.88 -26.36 13.60
C LEU A 132 4.63 -26.78 14.87
N VAL A 133 5.87 -26.31 15.04
CA VAL A 133 6.63 -26.56 16.27
C VAL A 133 5.97 -25.88 17.48
N ALA A 134 5.48 -24.66 17.32
CA ALA A 134 4.82 -23.90 18.38
C ALA A 134 3.51 -24.54 18.88
N LEU A 135 2.86 -25.40 18.08
CA LEU A 135 1.71 -26.20 18.56
C LEU A 135 2.08 -27.08 19.76
N SER A 136 3.33 -27.57 19.80
CA SER A 136 3.86 -28.34 20.93
C SER A 136 4.44 -27.48 22.06
N ARG A 137 4.64 -26.17 21.82
CA ARG A 137 5.22 -25.22 22.77
C ARG A 137 4.47 -23.87 22.78
N PRO A 138 3.21 -23.83 23.27
CA PRO A 138 2.43 -22.59 23.26
C PRO A 138 3.08 -21.42 24.02
N ARG A 139 3.93 -21.71 25.01
CA ARG A 139 4.69 -20.70 25.76
C ARG A 139 5.77 -19.98 24.95
N ALA A 140 6.03 -20.42 23.71
CA ALA A 140 6.96 -19.74 22.81
C ALA A 140 6.40 -18.40 22.29
N PHE A 141 5.07 -18.22 22.28
CA PHE A 141 4.46 -16.95 21.89
C PHE A 141 4.70 -15.87 22.96
N PRO A 142 5.13 -14.67 22.57
CA PRO A 142 5.43 -13.60 23.51
C PRO A 142 4.14 -13.03 24.13
N ALA A 143 4.21 -12.72 25.42
CA ALA A 143 3.22 -11.92 26.12
C ALA A 143 3.49 -10.43 25.91
N TRP A 144 2.44 -9.60 26.00
CA TRP A 144 2.58 -8.13 25.87
C TRP A 144 3.51 -7.52 26.91
N GLY A 145 3.55 -8.08 28.13
CA GLY A 145 4.46 -7.64 29.19
C GLY A 145 5.94 -7.81 28.85
N GLU A 146 6.31 -8.72 27.94
CA GLU A 146 7.69 -8.91 27.50
C GLU A 146 8.22 -7.73 26.66
N LEU A 147 7.35 -6.81 26.23
CA LEU A 147 7.76 -5.55 25.63
C LEU A 147 8.32 -4.56 26.65
N LEU A 148 8.04 -4.75 27.95
CA LEU A 148 8.54 -3.93 29.05
C LEU A 148 9.82 -4.54 29.65
N TRP A 149 10.76 -4.93 28.79
CA TRP A 149 11.93 -5.74 29.12
C TRP A 149 13.07 -4.97 29.83
N SER A 150 12.96 -3.65 30.00
CA SER A 150 13.97 -2.83 30.69
C SER A 150 13.39 -1.96 31.79
N GLU A 151 14.21 -1.73 32.82
CA GLU A 151 13.97 -0.74 33.89
C GLU A 151 14.07 0.71 33.39
N TYR A 152 14.73 0.94 32.25
CA TYR A 152 14.80 2.24 31.60
C TYR A 152 13.74 2.36 30.51
N GLY A 153 12.81 3.29 30.70
CA GLY A 153 11.71 3.49 29.77
C GLY A 153 12.19 4.08 28.44
N THR A 154 13.18 4.99 28.49
CA THR A 154 13.73 5.62 27.29
C THR A 154 14.43 4.56 26.43
N PHE A 155 15.18 3.66 27.05
CA PHE A 155 15.87 2.57 26.36
C PHE A 155 14.87 1.61 25.71
N THR A 156 13.80 1.26 26.43
CA THR A 156 12.71 0.43 25.88
C THR A 156 12.11 1.05 24.61
N VAL A 157 11.72 2.33 24.66
CA VAL A 157 11.12 3.03 23.51
C VAL A 157 12.11 3.17 22.36
N LEU A 158 13.37 3.52 22.65
CA LEU A 158 14.41 3.70 21.64
C LEU A 158 14.69 2.40 20.89
N VAL A 159 14.89 1.29 21.60
CA VAL A 159 15.18 -0.01 20.98
C VAL A 159 13.99 -0.51 20.18
N GLN A 160 12.77 -0.43 20.72
CA GLN A 160 11.56 -0.82 19.97
C GLN A 160 11.39 0.01 18.70
N SER A 161 11.65 1.32 18.76
CA SER A 161 11.58 2.22 17.60
C SER A 161 12.63 1.86 16.55
N THR A 162 13.86 1.59 16.98
CA THR A 162 14.95 1.14 16.10
C THR A 162 14.59 -0.19 15.42
N VAL A 163 14.11 -1.17 16.18
CA VAL A 163 13.64 -2.45 15.64
C VAL A 163 12.55 -2.23 14.60
N ALA A 164 11.54 -1.40 14.90
CA ALA A 164 10.47 -1.09 13.96
C ALA A 164 10.98 -0.46 12.67
N VAL A 165 11.88 0.53 12.75
CA VAL A 165 12.48 1.17 11.56
C VAL A 165 13.31 0.18 10.74
N CYS A 166 14.10 -0.68 11.39
CA CYS A 166 14.88 -1.71 10.71
C CYS A 166 13.99 -2.72 9.98
N LEU A 167 12.90 -3.17 10.61
CA LEU A 167 11.95 -4.11 10.01
C LEU A 167 11.19 -3.47 8.84
N ILE A 168 10.76 -2.21 8.97
CA ILE A 168 10.16 -1.45 7.85
C ILE A 168 11.17 -1.33 6.70
N ALA A 169 12.42 -0.97 6.98
CA ALA A 169 13.45 -0.86 5.96
C ALA A 169 13.69 -2.20 5.24
N LEU A 170 13.70 -3.31 5.99
CA LEU A 170 13.84 -4.66 5.43
C LEU A 170 12.63 -5.04 4.55
N HIS A 171 11.42 -4.74 4.99
CA HIS A 171 10.17 -4.93 4.24
C HIS A 171 10.20 -4.17 2.91
N GLU A 172 10.52 -2.88 2.93
CA GLU A 172 10.62 -2.06 1.72
C GLU A 172 11.77 -2.50 0.81
N MET A 173 12.88 -2.95 1.40
CA MET A 173 13.99 -3.51 0.63
C MET A 173 13.55 -4.78 -0.12
N ALA A 174 12.70 -5.62 0.48
CA ALA A 174 12.17 -6.81 -0.19
C ALA A 174 11.37 -6.43 -1.45
N HIS A 175 10.49 -5.43 -1.36
CA HIS A 175 9.76 -4.90 -2.53
C HIS A 175 10.71 -4.33 -3.59
N LEU A 176 11.72 -3.57 -3.16
CA LEU A 176 12.69 -2.99 -4.08
C LEU A 176 13.51 -4.08 -4.79
N MET A 177 14.05 -5.06 -4.06
CA MET A 177 14.86 -6.14 -4.61
C MET A 177 14.06 -7.00 -5.59
N THR A 178 12.82 -7.34 -5.24
CA THR A 178 11.95 -8.13 -6.13
C THR A 178 11.56 -7.36 -7.39
N ALA A 179 11.23 -6.07 -7.27
CA ALA A 179 10.96 -5.23 -8.43
C ALA A 179 12.19 -5.09 -9.34
N ARG A 180 13.38 -4.90 -8.76
CA ARG A 180 14.65 -4.83 -9.50
C ARG A 180 14.95 -6.14 -10.21
N ALA A 181 14.71 -7.28 -9.56
CA ALA A 181 14.87 -8.60 -10.16
C ALA A 181 13.93 -8.82 -11.35
N ALA A 182 12.72 -8.25 -11.30
CA ALA A 182 11.75 -8.21 -12.41
C ALA A 182 12.05 -7.10 -13.45
N GLY A 183 13.21 -6.44 -13.37
CA GLY A 183 13.60 -5.39 -14.31
C GLY A 183 12.73 -4.13 -14.24
N VAL A 184 12.15 -3.83 -13.08
CA VAL A 184 11.31 -2.65 -12.82
C VAL A 184 12.07 -1.67 -11.92
N PRO A 185 12.09 -0.36 -12.24
CA PRO A 185 12.60 0.63 -11.32
C PRO A 185 11.68 0.76 -10.10
N GLY A 186 12.29 0.76 -8.91
CA GLY A 186 11.61 1.00 -7.63
C GLY A 186 12.20 2.20 -6.88
N ARG A 187 11.33 2.91 -6.15
CA ARG A 187 11.68 4.05 -5.30
C ARG A 187 11.07 3.91 -3.91
N ILE A 188 11.92 3.88 -2.89
CA ILE A 188 11.50 3.98 -1.50
C ILE A 188 11.32 5.45 -1.16
N ARG A 189 10.15 5.81 -0.64
CA ARG A 189 9.87 7.15 -0.12
C ARG A 189 9.06 7.09 1.16
N LEU A 190 9.20 8.15 1.95
CA LEU A 190 8.25 8.43 3.02
C LEU A 190 7.02 9.11 2.44
N GLY A 191 5.85 8.66 2.88
CA GLY A 191 4.56 9.20 2.49
C GLY A 191 3.60 9.19 3.67
N THR A 192 2.43 9.77 3.47
CA THR A 192 1.34 9.66 4.45
C THR A 192 0.20 8.86 3.85
N ARG A 193 -0.23 7.83 4.56
CA ARG A 193 -1.45 7.10 4.27
C ARG A 193 -2.45 7.40 5.37
N LEU A 194 -3.43 8.23 5.05
CA LEU A 194 -4.34 8.84 6.03
C LEU A 194 -3.55 9.64 7.09
N GLN A 195 -3.61 9.24 8.35
CA GLN A 195 -2.88 9.86 9.46
C GLN A 195 -1.52 9.19 9.75
N PHE A 196 -1.19 8.10 9.07
CA PHE A 196 0.01 7.32 9.34
C PHE A 196 1.15 7.73 8.41
N LEU A 197 2.31 8.01 9.00
CA LEU A 197 3.57 8.12 8.27
C LEU A 197 4.01 6.70 7.90
N VAL A 198 4.25 6.47 6.62
CA VAL A 198 4.67 5.16 6.10
C VAL A 198 5.87 5.32 5.20
N ALA A 199 6.81 4.38 5.28
CA ALA A 199 7.67 4.11 4.14
C ALA A 199 6.85 3.34 3.10
N GLN A 200 7.15 3.53 1.82
CA GLN A 200 6.55 2.76 0.75
C GLN A 200 7.48 2.70 -0.46
N THR A 201 7.49 1.56 -1.12
CA THR A 201 8.20 1.33 -2.36
C THR A 201 7.25 1.52 -3.55
N GLU A 202 7.49 2.57 -4.34
CA GLU A 202 6.78 2.81 -5.58
C GLU A 202 7.38 1.95 -6.69
N VAL A 203 6.56 1.08 -7.26
CA VAL A 203 6.94 0.12 -8.31
C VAL A 203 5.93 0.17 -9.45
N SER A 204 5.61 1.35 -9.97
CA SER A 204 4.59 1.53 -11.01
C SER A 204 4.79 0.57 -12.19
N GLY A 205 6.02 0.43 -12.71
CA GLY A 205 6.31 -0.44 -13.87
C GLY A 205 5.92 -1.91 -13.70
N ILE A 206 5.61 -2.38 -12.49
CA ILE A 206 5.24 -3.77 -12.22
C ILE A 206 3.95 -4.18 -12.94
N TRP A 207 3.04 -3.23 -13.23
CA TRP A 207 1.78 -3.50 -13.93
C TRP A 207 1.96 -4.04 -15.37
N LEU A 208 3.15 -3.84 -15.95
CA LEU A 208 3.52 -4.34 -17.29
C LEU A 208 4.09 -5.77 -17.25
N ARG A 209 4.44 -6.27 -16.06
CA ARG A 209 5.07 -7.59 -15.87
C ARG A 209 4.03 -8.70 -15.72
N SER A 210 4.49 -9.95 -15.76
CA SER A 210 3.64 -11.14 -15.64
C SER A 210 2.95 -11.21 -14.27
N ARG A 211 1.83 -11.93 -14.19
CA ARG A 211 1.09 -12.08 -12.92
C ARG A 211 1.95 -12.62 -11.79
N ARG A 212 2.83 -13.58 -12.10
CA ARG A 212 3.77 -14.16 -11.13
C ARG A 212 4.67 -13.07 -10.54
N GLU A 213 5.32 -12.28 -11.39
CA GLU A 213 6.22 -11.20 -10.95
C GLU A 213 5.47 -10.15 -10.12
N ARG A 214 4.27 -9.75 -10.53
CA ARG A 214 3.44 -8.81 -9.75
C ARG A 214 3.14 -9.32 -8.36
N LEU A 215 2.62 -10.54 -8.26
CA LEU A 215 2.29 -11.16 -6.98
C LEU A 215 3.53 -11.38 -6.11
N THR A 216 4.67 -11.75 -6.70
CA THR A 216 5.94 -11.86 -5.96
C THR A 216 6.36 -10.52 -5.39
N VAL A 217 6.30 -9.43 -6.17
CA VAL A 217 6.63 -8.09 -5.67
C VAL A 217 5.63 -7.64 -4.60
N TYR A 218 4.33 -7.88 -4.76
CA TYR A 218 3.36 -7.48 -3.73
C TYR A 218 3.54 -8.28 -2.44
N LEU A 219 3.87 -9.58 -2.51
CA LEU A 219 3.98 -10.42 -1.31
C LEU A 219 5.36 -10.38 -0.65
N SER A 220 6.38 -9.79 -1.29
CA SER A 220 7.77 -9.91 -0.83
C SER A 220 8.01 -9.31 0.56
N GLY A 221 7.42 -8.15 0.86
CA GLY A 221 7.53 -7.53 2.18
C GLY A 221 6.94 -8.42 3.27
N ILE A 222 5.69 -8.87 3.06
CA ILE A 222 4.99 -9.80 3.97
C ILE A 222 5.73 -11.13 4.13
N ALA A 223 6.30 -11.67 3.05
CA ALA A 223 7.05 -12.93 3.10
C ALA A 223 8.33 -12.80 3.95
N VAL A 224 9.05 -11.69 3.82
CA VAL A 224 10.24 -11.42 4.64
C VAL A 224 9.85 -11.17 6.10
N ASP A 225 8.79 -10.39 6.36
CA ASP A 225 8.25 -10.21 7.72
C ASP A 225 7.88 -11.55 8.36
N GLY A 226 7.17 -12.41 7.62
CA GLY A 226 6.80 -13.75 8.07
C GLY A 226 8.01 -14.64 8.32
N MET A 227 9.03 -14.57 7.47
CA MET A 227 10.28 -15.32 7.67
C MET A 227 11.01 -14.89 8.94
N VAL A 228 11.17 -13.58 9.18
CA VAL A 228 11.83 -13.07 10.39
C VAL A 228 11.02 -13.44 11.63
N TRP A 229 9.70 -13.26 11.59
CA TRP A 229 8.80 -13.64 12.67
C TRP A 229 8.88 -15.14 12.98
N GLY A 230 8.82 -15.98 11.95
CA GLY A 230 8.94 -17.43 12.06
C GLY A 230 10.30 -17.87 12.59
N GLY A 231 11.38 -17.23 12.15
CA GLY A 231 12.72 -17.48 12.67
C GLY A 231 12.84 -17.17 14.16
N CYS A 232 12.28 -16.04 14.62
CA CYS A 232 12.24 -15.69 16.03
C CYS A 232 11.39 -16.68 16.85
N LEU A 233 10.22 -17.08 16.35
CA LEU A 233 9.37 -18.08 17.00
C LEU A 233 10.08 -19.44 17.11
N LEU A 234 10.76 -19.87 16.04
CA LEU A 234 11.52 -21.11 16.04
C LEU A 234 12.67 -21.05 17.04
N ALA A 235 13.41 -19.94 17.10
CA ALA A 235 14.47 -19.74 18.08
C ALA A 235 13.95 -19.88 19.52
N ARG A 236 12.80 -19.27 19.84
CA ARG A 236 12.15 -19.44 21.17
C ARG A 236 11.70 -20.88 21.41
N CYS A 237 11.14 -21.55 20.40
CA CYS A 237 10.78 -22.97 20.50
C CYS A 237 11.99 -23.87 20.77
N LEU A 238 13.18 -23.47 20.36
CA LEU A 238 14.45 -24.17 20.59
C LEU A 238 15.13 -23.75 21.91
N GLY A 239 14.51 -22.88 22.70
CA GLY A 239 15.00 -22.47 24.02
C GLY A 239 15.82 -21.18 24.04
N ALA A 240 15.85 -20.40 22.96
CA ALA A 240 16.51 -19.10 22.97
C ALA A 240 15.69 -18.08 23.80
N ASP A 241 16.36 -17.40 24.74
CA ASP A 241 15.75 -16.42 25.65
C ASP A 241 16.34 -15.02 25.47
N TRP A 242 16.55 -14.60 24.23
CA TRP A 242 17.07 -13.25 23.95
C TRP A 242 15.95 -12.22 24.10
N ALA A 243 16.21 -11.16 24.87
CA ALA A 243 15.25 -10.10 25.18
C ALA A 243 14.64 -9.40 23.95
N LEU A 244 15.32 -9.45 22.79
CA LEU A 244 14.84 -8.85 21.55
C LEU A 244 13.86 -9.73 20.77
N LEU A 245 13.78 -11.05 21.04
CA LEU A 245 12.87 -11.94 20.31
C LEU A 245 11.40 -11.53 20.48
N PRO A 246 10.88 -11.30 21.71
CA PRO A 246 9.51 -10.81 21.91
C PRO A 246 9.27 -9.46 21.23
N VAL A 247 10.25 -8.56 21.28
CA VAL A 247 10.17 -7.24 20.66
C VAL A 247 9.98 -7.38 19.15
N ILE A 248 10.86 -8.10 18.46
CA ILE A 248 10.79 -8.31 17.02
C ILE A 248 9.47 -9.00 16.65
N MET A 249 9.08 -10.05 17.37
CA MET A 249 7.86 -10.81 17.08
C MET A 249 6.59 -9.96 17.24
N MET A 250 6.48 -9.18 18.31
CA MET A 250 5.30 -8.35 18.55
C MET A 250 5.25 -7.13 17.62
N THR A 251 6.41 -6.56 17.27
CA THR A 251 6.49 -5.52 16.23
C THR A 251 6.03 -6.06 14.88
N LEU A 252 6.51 -7.24 14.46
CA LEU A 252 6.10 -7.88 13.21
C LEU A 252 4.63 -8.30 13.23
N LEU A 253 4.12 -8.82 14.35
CA LEU A 253 2.70 -9.14 14.50
C LEU A 253 1.83 -7.90 14.28
N THR A 254 2.24 -6.77 14.86
CA THR A 254 1.53 -5.48 14.70
C THR A 254 1.64 -4.97 13.26
N ALA A 255 2.81 -5.09 12.63
CA ALA A 255 3.01 -4.70 11.23
C ALA A 255 2.18 -5.55 10.26
N LEU A 256 2.18 -6.87 10.43
CA LEU A 256 1.39 -7.82 9.64
C LEU A 256 -0.11 -7.60 9.83
N ALA A 257 -0.56 -7.30 11.05
CA ALA A 257 -1.94 -6.88 11.27
C ALA A 257 -2.25 -5.60 10.49
N GLY A 258 -1.35 -4.61 10.51
CA GLY A 258 -1.46 -3.38 9.72
C GLY A 258 -1.64 -3.64 8.22
N GLN A 259 -1.06 -4.70 7.66
CA GLN A 259 -1.25 -5.08 6.25
C GLN A 259 -2.71 -5.48 5.94
N CYS A 260 -3.47 -5.93 6.94
CA CYS A 260 -4.90 -6.22 6.83
C CYS A 260 -5.78 -4.96 6.78
N LEU A 261 -5.21 -3.76 6.95
CA LEU A 261 -5.91 -2.49 6.69
C LEU A 261 -6.04 -2.28 5.16
N LEU A 262 -6.78 -3.15 4.48
CA LEU A 262 -6.94 -3.18 3.02
C LEU A 262 -7.40 -1.84 2.44
N PHE A 263 -8.06 -1.01 3.23
CA PHE A 263 -8.49 0.34 2.84
C PHE A 263 -7.32 1.34 2.70
N MET A 264 -6.16 1.03 3.27
CA MET A 264 -4.93 1.84 3.18
C MET A 264 -4.07 1.49 1.96
N ARG A 265 -4.60 0.75 0.98
CA ARG A 265 -3.87 0.31 -0.23
C ARG A 265 -2.57 -0.44 0.08
N THR A 266 -2.59 -1.24 1.15
CA THR A 266 -1.47 -2.08 1.62
C THR A 266 -1.06 -3.13 0.57
N ASP A 267 -0.06 -3.94 0.86
CA ASP A 267 0.39 -4.97 -0.08
C ASP A 267 -0.72 -5.96 -0.41
N LEU A 268 -1.48 -6.37 0.61
CA LEU A 268 -2.64 -7.24 0.45
C LEU A 268 -3.76 -6.58 -0.38
N TYR A 269 -3.86 -5.25 -0.41
CA TYR A 269 -4.77 -4.56 -1.32
C TYR A 269 -4.37 -4.79 -2.78
N PHE A 270 -3.09 -4.69 -3.11
CA PHE A 270 -2.62 -4.92 -4.49
C PHE A 270 -2.74 -6.38 -4.89
N VAL A 271 -2.51 -7.32 -3.97
CA VAL A 271 -2.82 -8.75 -4.18
C VAL A 271 -4.29 -8.93 -4.47
N ALA A 272 -5.19 -8.42 -3.62
CA ALA A 272 -6.63 -8.53 -3.84
C ALA A 272 -7.06 -7.88 -5.16
N GLN A 273 -6.51 -6.70 -5.49
CA GLN A 273 -6.76 -6.02 -6.75
C GLN A 273 -6.32 -6.87 -7.94
N ASP A 274 -5.16 -7.53 -7.89
CA ASP A 274 -4.68 -8.34 -9.01
C ASP A 274 -5.47 -9.66 -9.17
N LEU A 275 -5.81 -10.31 -8.05
CA LEU A 275 -6.59 -11.55 -8.06
C LEU A 275 -8.03 -11.33 -8.55
N THR A 276 -8.67 -10.26 -8.09
CA THR A 276 -10.05 -9.91 -8.45
C THR A 276 -10.13 -9.13 -9.76
N GLY A 277 -9.07 -8.41 -10.11
CA GLY A 277 -8.96 -7.42 -11.20
C GLY A 277 -9.97 -6.27 -11.12
N CYS A 278 -10.52 -6.03 -9.94
CA CYS A 278 -11.29 -4.82 -9.67
C CYS A 278 -10.32 -3.65 -9.49
N ARG A 279 -10.33 -2.67 -10.40
CA ARG A 279 -9.36 -1.55 -10.38
C ARG A 279 -9.44 -0.64 -9.16
N ASN A 280 -10.62 -0.51 -8.57
CA ASN A 280 -10.86 0.43 -7.47
C ASN A 280 -11.69 -0.19 -6.34
N LEU A 281 -11.19 -1.31 -5.79
CA LEU A 281 -11.79 -2.00 -4.63
C LEU A 281 -12.13 -1.01 -3.50
N TYR A 282 -11.22 -0.09 -3.18
CA TYR A 282 -11.42 0.89 -2.10
C TYR A 282 -12.56 1.87 -2.39
N GLY A 283 -12.56 2.49 -3.57
CA GLY A 283 -13.58 3.46 -3.96
C GLY A 283 -14.97 2.84 -4.02
N ASP A 284 -15.06 1.65 -4.59
CA ASP A 284 -16.33 0.94 -4.82
C ASP A 284 -16.92 0.42 -3.51
N THR A 285 -16.07 -0.14 -2.64
CA THR A 285 -16.46 -0.54 -1.29
C THR A 285 -16.92 0.66 -0.46
N GLY A 286 -16.21 1.79 -0.56
CA GLY A 286 -16.62 3.03 0.10
C GLY A 286 -17.98 3.54 -0.38
N ARG A 287 -18.27 3.45 -1.69
CA ARG A 287 -19.60 3.77 -2.24
C ARG A 287 -20.68 2.85 -1.68
N ARG A 288 -20.41 1.55 -1.63
CA ARG A 288 -21.33 0.54 -1.10
C ARG A 288 -21.63 0.74 0.38
N LEU A 289 -20.61 0.93 1.22
CA LEU A 289 -20.79 1.16 2.66
C LEU A 289 -21.62 2.41 2.93
N ARG A 290 -21.38 3.50 2.20
CA ARG A 290 -22.21 4.71 2.32
C ARG A 290 -23.66 4.46 1.93
N HIS A 291 -23.92 3.69 0.88
CA HIS A 291 -25.27 3.32 0.48
C HIS A 291 -25.98 2.48 1.56
N VAL A 292 -25.29 1.50 2.16
CA VAL A 292 -25.86 0.69 3.26
C VAL A 292 -26.19 1.57 4.47
N VAL A 293 -25.29 2.48 4.86
CA VAL A 293 -25.54 3.42 5.98
C VAL A 293 -26.68 4.38 5.65
N ALA A 294 -26.76 4.90 4.42
CA ALA A 294 -27.85 5.78 3.98
C ALA A 294 -29.20 5.06 4.04
N ARG A 295 -29.25 3.81 3.58
CA ARG A 295 -30.45 2.97 3.63
C ARG A 295 -30.89 2.70 5.08
N LEU A 296 -29.95 2.34 5.97
CA LEU A 296 -30.23 2.19 7.40
C LEU A 296 -30.69 3.51 8.06
N CYS A 297 -30.26 4.65 7.51
CA CYS A 297 -30.67 5.99 7.94
C CYS A 297 -31.99 6.48 7.31
N GLY A 298 -32.70 5.65 6.54
CA GLY A 298 -33.97 6.01 5.91
C GLY A 298 -33.85 6.85 4.63
N HIS A 299 -32.69 6.82 3.96
CA HIS A 299 -32.47 7.49 2.68
C HIS A 299 -32.34 6.45 1.56
N PRO A 300 -33.44 6.09 0.87
CA PRO A 300 -33.38 5.16 -0.25
C PRO A 300 -32.62 5.83 -1.41
N ALA A 301 -31.47 5.26 -1.77
CA ALA A 301 -30.71 5.60 -2.95
C ALA A 301 -30.63 4.38 -3.85
N GLU A 302 -30.33 4.55 -5.14
CA GLU A 302 -30.01 3.41 -6.00
C GLU A 302 -28.71 2.73 -5.56
N ASP A 303 -28.62 1.42 -5.78
CA ASP A 303 -27.41 0.66 -5.45
C ASP A 303 -26.25 1.10 -6.36
N PRO A 304 -25.19 1.72 -5.81
CA PRO A 304 -24.09 2.25 -6.60
C PRO A 304 -23.30 1.16 -7.34
N LEU A 305 -23.51 -0.12 -7.01
CA LEU A 305 -22.83 -1.25 -7.64
C LEU A 305 -23.67 -1.95 -8.70
N ARG A 306 -24.91 -1.50 -9.00
CA ARG A 306 -25.80 -2.16 -9.97
C ARG A 306 -25.21 -2.28 -11.37
N SER A 307 -24.38 -1.31 -11.78
CA SER A 307 -23.73 -1.28 -13.09
C SER A 307 -22.52 -2.21 -13.20
N LEU A 308 -22.07 -2.84 -12.10
CA LEU A 308 -20.90 -3.73 -12.11
C LEU A 308 -21.30 -5.18 -12.42
N PRO A 309 -20.43 -5.93 -13.12
CA PRO A 309 -20.59 -7.37 -13.32
C PRO A 309 -20.84 -8.12 -12.01
N ALA A 310 -21.60 -9.22 -12.06
CA ALA A 310 -21.93 -10.01 -10.87
C ALA A 310 -20.69 -10.55 -10.13
N ALA A 311 -19.65 -10.96 -10.88
CA ALA A 311 -18.39 -11.40 -10.32
C ALA A 311 -17.67 -10.30 -9.52
N GLU A 312 -17.62 -9.07 -10.06
CA GLU A 312 -17.02 -7.94 -9.36
C GLU A 312 -17.79 -7.60 -8.08
N ARG A 313 -19.13 -7.64 -8.11
CA ARG A 313 -19.97 -7.45 -6.92
C ARG A 313 -19.69 -8.47 -5.82
N HIS A 314 -19.50 -9.74 -6.16
CA HIS A 314 -19.16 -10.78 -5.19
C HIS A 314 -17.82 -10.47 -4.50
N TRP A 315 -16.77 -10.19 -5.29
CA TRP A 315 -15.45 -9.88 -4.76
C TRP A 315 -15.42 -8.60 -3.93
N LEU A 316 -16.23 -7.60 -4.29
CA LEU A 316 -16.40 -6.39 -3.48
C LEU A 316 -17.01 -6.68 -2.11
N ASN A 317 -17.97 -7.60 -2.00
CA ASN A 317 -18.54 -7.99 -0.70
C ASN A 317 -17.52 -8.74 0.16
N VAL A 318 -16.75 -9.66 -0.43
CA VAL A 318 -15.66 -10.36 0.27
C VAL A 318 -14.59 -9.37 0.73
N TYR A 319 -14.20 -8.43 -0.13
CA TYR A 319 -13.27 -7.37 0.23
C TYR A 319 -13.82 -6.48 1.34
N ALA A 320 -15.11 -6.12 1.31
CA ALA A 320 -15.75 -5.33 2.37
C ALA A 320 -15.70 -6.03 3.73
N LEU A 321 -15.96 -7.35 3.77
CA LEU A 321 -15.79 -8.16 4.97
C LEU A 321 -14.33 -8.14 5.45
N GLY A 322 -13.38 -8.32 4.54
CA GLY A 322 -11.95 -8.23 4.82
C GLY A 322 -11.53 -6.87 5.40
N VAL A 323 -12.08 -5.77 4.89
CA VAL A 323 -11.86 -4.42 5.45
C VAL A 323 -12.35 -4.34 6.89
N VAL A 324 -13.56 -4.85 7.18
CA VAL A 324 -14.13 -4.79 8.53
C VAL A 324 -13.31 -5.64 9.50
N VAL A 325 -13.04 -6.90 9.15
CA VAL A 325 -12.26 -7.83 9.99
C VAL A 325 -10.84 -7.29 10.21
N GLY A 326 -10.16 -6.87 9.14
CA GLY A 326 -8.81 -6.32 9.24
C GLY A 326 -8.74 -5.04 10.09
N THR A 327 -9.74 -4.16 9.97
CA THR A 327 -9.85 -2.96 10.81
C THR A 327 -10.06 -3.35 12.28
N ALA A 328 -10.98 -4.28 12.56
CA ALA A 328 -11.26 -4.74 13.91
C ALA A 328 -10.02 -5.36 14.57
N THR A 329 -9.28 -6.22 13.85
CA THR A 329 -8.03 -6.83 14.34
C THR A 329 -6.97 -5.78 14.64
N CYS A 330 -6.77 -4.79 13.77
CA CYS A 330 -5.81 -3.72 14.01
C CYS A 330 -6.19 -2.83 15.19
N VAL A 331 -7.47 -2.48 15.32
CA VAL A 331 -7.95 -1.71 16.46
C VAL A 331 -7.76 -2.51 17.75
N PHE A 332 -8.09 -3.80 17.75
CA PHE A 332 -7.88 -4.67 18.90
C PHE A 332 -6.41 -4.73 19.32
N LEU A 333 -5.48 -5.00 18.39
CA LEU A 333 -4.05 -5.05 18.70
C LEU A 333 -3.49 -3.69 19.11
N GLY A 334 -3.94 -2.60 18.47
CA GLY A 334 -3.58 -1.24 18.86
C GLY A 334 -4.06 -0.88 20.28
N LEU A 335 -5.27 -1.30 20.65
CA LEU A 335 -5.79 -1.14 22.01
C LEU A 335 -4.96 -1.95 23.01
N ARG A 336 -4.62 -3.21 22.70
CA ARG A 336 -3.75 -4.04 23.56
C ARG A 336 -2.37 -3.40 23.75
N ALA A 337 -1.73 -2.92 22.68
CA ALA A 337 -0.46 -2.20 22.76
C ALA A 337 -0.57 -0.91 23.60
N LEU A 338 -1.69 -0.20 23.52
CA LEU A 338 -1.94 0.98 24.32
C LEU A 338 -2.12 0.63 25.80
N THR A 339 -2.96 -0.36 26.12
CA THR A 339 -3.33 -0.68 27.51
C THR A 339 -2.30 -1.53 28.24
N GLU A 340 -1.57 -2.39 27.56
CA GLU A 340 -0.66 -3.37 28.18
C GLU A 340 0.82 -3.01 28.06
N VAL A 341 1.17 -2.06 27.20
CA VAL A 341 2.56 -1.64 27.01
C VAL A 341 2.69 -0.14 27.27
N THR A 342 1.99 0.68 26.49
CA THR A 342 2.16 2.14 26.53
C THR A 342 1.70 2.72 27.86
N TRP A 343 0.52 2.32 28.34
CA TRP A 343 -0.04 2.83 29.59
C TRP A 343 0.77 2.40 30.83
N PRO A 344 1.14 1.11 31.02
CA PRO A 344 1.97 0.71 32.16
C PRO A 344 3.34 1.38 32.16
N LEU A 345 3.96 1.54 30.97
CA LEU A 345 5.23 2.25 30.85
C LEU A 345 5.09 3.72 31.27
N PHE A 346 4.08 4.40 30.75
CA PHE A 346 3.79 5.80 31.09
C PHE A 346 3.49 5.98 32.58
N HIS A 347 2.64 5.12 33.15
CA HIS A 347 2.29 5.15 34.57
C HIS A 347 3.50 4.88 35.47
N ARG A 348 4.34 3.88 35.14
CA ARG A 348 5.59 3.61 35.86
C ARG A 348 6.52 4.82 35.85
N SER A 349 6.71 5.45 34.69
CA SER A 349 7.56 6.63 34.58
C SER A 349 7.00 7.82 35.39
N LEU A 350 5.68 8.03 35.41
CA LEU A 350 5.10 9.05 36.29
C LEU A 350 5.36 8.79 37.77
N GLY A 351 5.27 7.54 38.22
CA GLY A 351 5.60 7.17 39.61
C GLY A 351 7.07 7.41 39.96
N LEU A 352 8.00 7.13 39.03
CA LEU A 352 9.42 7.37 39.23
C LEU A 352 9.78 8.86 39.33
N LEU A 353 9.03 9.73 38.65
CA LEU A 353 9.22 11.18 38.73
C LEU A 353 8.93 11.75 40.12
N SER A 354 7.89 11.25 40.79
CA SER A 354 7.49 11.71 42.12
C SER A 354 8.19 10.96 43.26
N GLY A 355 8.54 9.69 43.05
CA GLY A 355 9.01 8.81 44.12
C GLY A 355 10.50 8.48 44.14
N SER A 356 11.25 8.68 43.05
CA SER A 356 12.66 8.26 43.00
C SER A 356 13.63 9.30 43.55
N ALA A 357 14.48 8.89 44.49
CA ALA A 357 15.60 9.70 44.97
C ALA A 357 16.72 9.83 43.92
N ASP A 358 16.86 8.83 43.03
CA ASP A 358 17.89 8.81 42.00
C ASP A 358 17.60 9.84 40.88
N ARG A 359 18.61 10.63 40.54
CA ARG A 359 18.52 11.66 39.51
C ARG A 359 18.45 11.05 38.12
N TRP A 360 19.14 9.93 37.89
CA TRP A 360 19.17 9.28 36.57
C TRP A 360 17.84 8.58 36.26
N ALA A 361 17.27 7.86 37.22
CA ALA A 361 15.93 7.31 37.11
C ALA A 361 14.87 8.39 36.83
N ARG A 362 14.95 9.56 37.48
CA ARG A 362 14.05 10.69 37.20
C ARG A 362 14.24 11.27 35.80
N LEU A 363 15.48 11.39 35.32
CA LEU A 363 15.76 11.87 33.96
C LEU A 363 15.25 10.90 32.89
N ASP A 364 15.45 9.60 33.07
CA ASP A 364 14.88 8.57 32.19
C ASP A 364 13.35 8.62 32.18
N ALA A 365 12.75 8.71 33.36
CA ALA A 365 11.30 8.79 33.50
C ALA A 365 10.72 10.06 32.84
N LEU A 366 11.38 11.22 33.00
CA LEU A 366 10.98 12.48 32.36
C LEU A 366 11.04 12.35 30.84
N THR A 367 12.16 11.85 30.33
CA THR A 367 12.35 11.62 28.89
C THR A 367 11.28 10.69 28.34
N THR A 368 11.01 9.58 29.02
CA THR A 368 9.99 8.60 28.62
C THR A 368 8.60 9.23 28.54
N VAL A 369 8.19 9.97 29.57
CA VAL A 369 6.89 10.66 29.60
C VAL A 369 6.78 11.67 28.47
N LEU A 370 7.82 12.49 28.25
CA LEU A 370 7.83 13.50 27.19
C LEU A 370 7.75 12.87 25.80
N VAL A 371 8.51 11.80 25.54
CA VAL A 371 8.49 11.10 24.25
C VAL A 371 7.12 10.47 23.99
N LEU A 372 6.57 9.73 24.96
CA LEU A 372 5.26 9.10 24.81
C LEU A 372 4.15 10.16 24.62
N ALA A 373 4.16 11.22 25.42
CA ALA A 373 3.19 12.31 25.29
C ALA A 373 3.32 13.03 23.93
N ALA A 374 4.54 13.27 23.46
CA ALA A 374 4.79 13.89 22.15
C ALA A 374 4.25 13.01 21.00
N LEU A 375 4.50 11.70 21.05
CA LEU A 375 4.00 10.76 20.04
C LEU A 375 2.47 10.71 20.02
N GLN A 376 1.82 10.61 21.19
CA GLN A 376 0.37 10.56 21.30
C GLN A 376 -0.30 11.88 20.89
N THR A 377 0.25 13.02 21.29
CA THR A 377 -0.26 14.34 20.91
C THR A 377 -0.09 14.60 19.41
N LEU A 378 1.04 14.21 18.83
CA LEU A 378 1.26 14.29 17.39
C LEU A 378 0.24 13.44 16.62
N TRP A 379 0.05 12.18 17.03
CA TRP A 379 -0.94 11.29 16.42
C TRP A 379 -2.36 11.86 16.51
N ALA A 380 -2.78 12.31 17.70
CA ALA A 380 -4.10 12.90 17.92
C ALA A 380 -4.31 14.16 17.07
N ARG A 381 -3.28 15.01 16.95
CA ARG A 381 -3.32 16.22 16.11
C ARG A 381 -3.45 15.88 14.63
N LEU A 382 -2.68 14.93 14.12
CA LEU A 382 -2.75 14.49 12.72
C LEU A 382 -4.10 13.84 12.41
N TRP A 383 -4.60 13.00 13.31
CA TRP A 383 -5.92 12.41 13.20
C TRP A 383 -7.01 13.48 13.17
N TRP A 384 -6.98 14.43 14.11
CA TRP A 384 -7.97 15.51 14.19
C TRP A 384 -7.95 16.39 12.94
N ARG A 385 -6.77 16.83 12.48
CA ARG A 385 -6.64 17.62 11.25
C ARG A 385 -7.27 16.92 10.05
N ARG A 386 -7.19 15.59 9.98
CA ARG A 386 -7.74 14.80 8.88
C ARG A 386 -9.22 14.45 9.03
N HIS A 387 -9.73 14.30 10.25
CA HIS A 387 -11.07 13.77 10.54
C HIS A 387 -12.04 14.79 11.13
N ALA A 388 -11.60 15.95 11.59
CA ALA A 388 -12.46 16.96 12.24
C ALA A 388 -13.66 17.35 11.39
N GLY A 389 -13.50 17.50 10.08
CA GLY A 389 -14.62 17.81 9.17
C GLY A 389 -15.66 16.69 9.06
N ARG A 390 -15.26 15.42 9.23
CA ARG A 390 -16.20 14.29 9.30
C ARG A 390 -16.89 14.24 10.66
N VAL A 391 -16.12 14.34 11.74
CA VAL A 391 -16.64 14.35 13.12
C VAL A 391 -17.65 15.48 13.34
N ARG A 392 -17.33 16.70 12.90
CA ARG A 392 -18.24 17.86 13.01
C ARG A 392 -19.55 17.66 12.25
N ARG A 393 -19.50 17.02 11.06
CA ARG A 393 -20.70 16.72 10.27
C ARG A 393 -21.59 15.68 10.95
N VAL A 394 -21.01 14.61 11.47
CA VAL A 394 -21.75 13.59 12.24
C VAL A 394 -22.34 14.22 13.50
N GLY A 395 -21.57 15.02 14.23
CA GLY A 395 -22.05 15.70 15.43
C GLY A 395 -23.22 16.68 15.15
N ARG A 396 -23.19 17.39 14.02
CA ARG A 396 -24.33 18.23 13.59
C ARG A 396 -25.57 17.38 13.28
N ALA A 397 -25.42 16.30 12.50
CA ALA A 397 -26.52 15.40 12.16
C ALA A 397 -27.17 14.75 13.39
N VAL A 398 -26.37 14.35 14.39
CA VAL A 398 -26.88 13.82 15.67
C VAL A 398 -27.63 14.89 16.45
N ARG A 399 -27.11 16.12 16.55
CA ARG A 399 -27.80 17.24 17.23
C ARG A 399 -29.11 17.63 16.54
N GLU A 400 -29.15 17.60 15.21
CA GLU A 400 -30.37 17.89 14.45
C GLU A 400 -31.43 16.81 14.65
N ARG A 401 -31.05 15.52 14.76
CA ARG A 401 -31.97 14.44 15.11
C ARG A 401 -32.49 14.55 16.53
N LEU A 402 -31.63 14.87 17.50
CA LEU A 402 -32.02 15.07 18.91
C LEU A 402 -32.87 16.33 19.15
N ARG A 403 -32.95 17.27 18.19
CA ARG A 403 -33.84 18.44 18.25
C ARG A 403 -35.20 18.20 17.58
N ARG A 404 -35.36 17.10 16.85
CA ARG A 404 -36.56 16.75 16.09
C ARG A 404 -37.36 15.59 16.68
N GLY A 405 -36.80 14.88 17.66
CA GLY A 405 -37.50 13.94 18.53
C GLY A 405 -37.47 14.49 19.94
#